data_AF-A0A1Y3XLZ7-F1
#
_entry.id   AF-A0A1Y3XLZ7-F1
#
_cell.length_a   1.000
_cell.length_b   1.000
_cell.length_c   1.000
_cell.angle_alpha   90.00
_cell.angle_beta   90.00
_cell.angle_gamma   90.00
#
_symmetry.space_group_name_H-M   'P 1'
#
loop_
_entity.id
_entity.type
_entity.pdbx_description
1 polymer ?
#
loop_
_entity_poly.entity_id
_entity_poly.type
_entity_poly.pdbx_seq_one_letter_code
_entity_poly.pdbx_strand_id
1 'polypeptide(L)'
;MSTMNDTVKRDNRRSFPLFLLVILLSAVLGAAAGFFSAMAADRGTLDVIWTGLDRLMEVITPWAIPVCSAVLLIPGFGLYRAAKKGYAAWDQESDDAYQRMEDQLSYALLLSSLVVLTNLFFLAAGFLYADILTNALCFLASMGLMMVLQQKVVDQTRRMNPEKKGSVYDMNFQKKWLESCDELEQAQIGQASFRAFKAANGACAALWLVLMLLSLVADIGLLPILVAVLVWGVLQVSYTLGCIRLSHRGSR
;
A
#
# COMPACT_ATOMS: atom_id res chain seq x y z
N MET A 1 39.73 -9.25 15.23
CA MET A 1 39.74 -8.41 14.00
C MET A 1 40.05 -9.24 12.74
N SER A 2 40.99 -10.20 12.78
CA SER A 2 41.21 -11.17 11.68
C SER A 2 40.01 -12.09 11.44
N THR A 3 39.46 -12.68 12.51
CA THR A 3 38.33 -13.62 12.46
C THR A 3 37.06 -13.04 11.82
N MET A 4 36.77 -11.75 12.04
CA MET A 4 35.62 -11.06 11.45
C MET A 4 35.83 -10.70 9.96
N ASN A 5 37.08 -10.48 9.55
CA ASN A 5 37.40 -10.20 8.15
C ASN A 5 37.33 -11.49 7.30
N ASP A 6 37.67 -12.62 7.93
CA ASP A 6 37.59 -13.94 7.30
C ASP A 6 36.15 -14.43 7.12
N THR A 7 35.23 -14.13 8.05
CA THR A 7 33.80 -14.45 7.91
C THR A 7 33.14 -13.63 6.80
N VAL A 8 33.41 -12.33 6.71
CA VAL A 8 32.88 -11.44 5.65
C VAL A 8 33.31 -11.91 4.26
N LYS A 9 34.60 -12.25 4.08
CA LYS A 9 35.10 -12.76 2.79
C LYS A 9 34.46 -14.09 2.42
N ARG A 10 34.23 -14.97 3.39
CA ARG A 10 33.59 -16.28 3.18
C ARG A 10 32.12 -16.14 2.75
N ASP A 11 31.37 -15.28 3.41
CA ASP A 11 29.95 -15.06 3.09
C ASP A 11 29.75 -14.40 1.72
N ASN A 12 30.60 -13.43 1.38
CA ASN A 12 30.55 -12.79 0.07
C ASN A 12 30.94 -13.77 -1.05
N ARG A 13 31.99 -14.58 -0.87
CA ARG A 13 32.42 -15.59 -1.86
C ARG A 13 31.36 -16.67 -2.10
N ARG A 14 30.53 -16.98 -1.09
CA ARG A 14 29.41 -17.92 -1.21
C ARG A 14 28.23 -17.34 -2.00
N SER A 15 27.98 -16.03 -1.88
CA SER A 15 26.79 -15.38 -2.47
C SER A 15 27.05 -14.76 -3.85
N PHE A 16 28.31 -14.42 -4.15
CA PHE A 16 28.74 -13.84 -5.41
C PHE A 16 28.39 -14.64 -6.69
N PRO A 17 28.59 -15.97 -6.76
CA PRO A 17 28.26 -16.71 -7.99
C PRO A 17 26.75 -16.78 -8.23
N LEU A 18 25.94 -16.83 -7.17
CA LEU A 18 24.48 -16.79 -7.29
C LEU A 18 24.01 -15.42 -7.81
N PHE A 19 24.62 -14.34 -7.33
CA PHE A 19 24.33 -12.99 -7.81
C PHE A 19 24.67 -12.81 -9.29
N LEU A 20 25.84 -13.29 -9.74
CA LEU A 20 26.21 -13.28 -11.16
C LEU A 20 25.26 -14.10 -12.03
N LEU A 21 24.81 -15.26 -11.54
CA LEU A 21 23.83 -16.09 -12.24
C LEU A 21 22.51 -15.34 -12.43
N VAL A 22 22.01 -14.65 -11.39
CA VAL A 22 20.79 -13.83 -11.47
C VAL A 22 20.94 -12.68 -12.48
N ILE A 23 22.10 -12.01 -12.53
CA ILE A 23 22.37 -10.97 -13.55
C ILE A 23 22.34 -11.58 -14.95
N LEU A 24 23.01 -12.70 -15.16
CA LEU A 24 23.08 -13.32 -16.49
C LEU A 24 21.70 -13.82 -16.96
N LEU A 25 20.92 -14.42 -16.05
CA LEU A 25 19.57 -14.90 -16.34
C LEU A 25 18.61 -13.73 -16.63
N SER A 26 18.70 -12.63 -15.88
CA SER A 26 17.90 -11.43 -16.14
C SER A 26 18.28 -10.74 -17.46
N ALA A 27 19.57 -10.74 -17.83
CA ALA A 27 20.01 -10.23 -19.13
C ALA A 27 19.44 -11.04 -20.30
N VAL A 28 19.43 -12.38 -20.20
CA VAL A 28 18.85 -13.26 -21.22
C VAL A 28 17.32 -13.07 -21.31
N LEU A 29 16.63 -12.99 -20.18
CA LEU A 29 15.19 -12.73 -20.16
C LEU A 29 14.85 -11.36 -20.75
N GLY A 30 15.64 -10.32 -20.45
CA GLY A 30 15.48 -8.99 -21.03
C GLY A 30 15.66 -8.98 -22.55
N ALA A 31 16.69 -9.69 -23.05
CA ALA A 31 16.93 -9.83 -24.48
C ALA A 31 15.80 -10.58 -25.20
N ALA A 32 15.30 -11.68 -24.60
CA ALA A 32 14.17 -12.43 -25.15
C ALA A 32 12.89 -11.59 -25.16
N ALA A 33 12.58 -10.90 -24.06
CA ALA A 33 11.42 -10.03 -23.95
C ALA A 33 11.45 -8.90 -25.01
N GLY A 34 12.61 -8.26 -25.21
CA GLY A 34 12.79 -7.25 -26.25
C GLY A 34 12.58 -7.80 -27.67
N PHE A 35 13.08 -9.00 -27.95
CA PHE A 35 12.90 -9.66 -29.25
C PHE A 35 11.42 -9.99 -29.54
N PHE A 36 10.71 -10.57 -28.57
CA PHE A 36 9.28 -10.89 -28.74
C PHE A 36 8.40 -9.63 -28.78
N SER A 37 8.76 -8.59 -28.04
CA SER A 37 8.11 -7.27 -28.08
C SER A 37 8.16 -6.65 -29.48
N ALA A 38 9.33 -6.61 -30.11
CA ALA A 38 9.49 -6.09 -31.46
C ALA A 38 8.65 -6.84 -32.50
N MET A 39 8.49 -8.16 -32.31
CA MET A 39 7.68 -9.01 -33.19
C MET A 39 6.16 -8.87 -32.96
N ALA A 40 5.73 -8.46 -31.76
CA ALA A 40 4.33 -8.28 -31.39
C ALA A 40 3.78 -6.89 -31.75
N ALA A 41 4.64 -5.86 -31.74
CA ALA A 41 4.28 -4.50 -32.18
C ALA A 41 3.75 -4.47 -33.62
N ASP A 42 4.22 -5.38 -34.48
CA ASP A 42 3.87 -5.45 -35.91
C ASP A 42 2.45 -5.98 -36.19
N ARG A 43 1.71 -6.45 -35.17
CA ARG A 43 0.43 -7.18 -35.36
C ARG A 43 -0.83 -6.43 -34.96
N GLY A 44 -0.78 -5.15 -34.56
CA GLY A 44 -1.96 -4.35 -34.22
C GLY A 44 -2.83 -4.90 -33.08
N THR A 45 -2.40 -5.96 -32.40
CA THR A 45 -3.13 -6.63 -31.31
C THR A 45 -3.23 -5.76 -30.07
N LEU A 46 -2.25 -4.86 -29.86
CA LEU A 46 -2.25 -3.94 -28.72
C LEU A 46 -3.36 -2.89 -28.84
N ASP A 47 -3.60 -2.36 -30.04
CA ASP A 47 -4.60 -1.32 -30.25
C ASP A 47 -6.02 -1.82 -29.98
N VAL A 48 -6.31 -3.08 -30.33
CA VAL A 48 -7.59 -3.73 -30.02
C VAL A 48 -7.76 -3.91 -28.51
N ILE A 49 -6.68 -4.23 -27.79
CA ILE A 49 -6.69 -4.37 -26.32
C ILE A 49 -6.93 -3.00 -25.67
N TRP A 50 -6.23 -1.96 -26.11
CA TRP A 50 -6.40 -0.59 -25.59
C TRP A 50 -7.81 -0.08 -25.84
N THR A 51 -8.33 -0.25 -27.05
CA THR A 51 -9.71 0.17 -27.40
C THR A 51 -10.75 -0.56 -26.55
N GLY A 52 -10.54 -1.86 -26.30
CA GLY A 52 -11.41 -2.65 -25.41
C GLY A 52 -11.34 -2.19 -23.95
N LEU A 53 -10.15 -1.86 -23.47
CA LEU A 53 -9.92 -1.34 -22.13
C LEU A 53 -10.56 0.04 -21.95
N ASP A 54 -10.40 0.94 -22.90
CA ASP A 54 -10.97 2.29 -22.87
C ASP A 54 -12.49 2.23 -22.82
N ARG A 55 -13.11 1.39 -23.65
CA ARG A 55 -14.57 1.19 -23.64
C ARG A 55 -15.06 0.60 -22.32
N LEU A 56 -14.29 -0.32 -21.73
CA LEU A 56 -14.61 -0.88 -20.42
C LEU A 56 -14.47 0.17 -19.31
N MET A 57 -13.45 1.02 -19.37
CA MET A 57 -13.25 2.13 -18.44
C MET A 57 -14.36 3.18 -18.57
N GLU A 58 -14.81 3.51 -19.78
CA GLU A 58 -15.92 4.45 -20.02
C GLU A 58 -17.23 3.99 -19.35
N VAL A 59 -17.51 2.69 -19.41
CA VAL A 59 -18.71 2.11 -18.80
C VAL A 59 -18.60 2.02 -17.27
N ILE A 60 -17.42 1.67 -16.76
CA ILE A 60 -17.21 1.41 -15.33
C ILE A 60 -17.03 2.71 -14.54
N THR A 61 -16.27 3.66 -15.06
CA THR A 61 -15.81 4.85 -14.31
C THR A 61 -16.94 5.62 -13.62
N PRO A 62 -18.10 5.90 -14.26
CA PRO A 62 -19.20 6.64 -13.61
C PRO A 62 -19.77 5.94 -12.36
N TRP A 63 -19.74 4.60 -12.34
CA TRP A 63 -20.29 3.78 -11.25
C TRP A 63 -19.21 3.23 -10.32
N ALA A 64 -17.94 3.36 -10.68
CA ALA A 64 -16.83 2.74 -9.98
C ALA A 64 -16.70 3.25 -8.55
N ILE A 65 -16.70 4.57 -8.35
CA ILE A 65 -16.61 5.16 -7.00
C ILE A 65 -17.77 4.69 -6.11
N PRO A 66 -19.05 4.88 -6.45
CA PRO A 66 -20.14 4.49 -5.56
C PRO A 66 -20.18 2.98 -5.31
N VAL A 67 -19.94 2.14 -6.33
CA VAL A 67 -19.97 0.68 -6.17
C VAL A 67 -18.80 0.19 -5.31
N CYS A 68 -17.56 0.58 -5.62
CA CYS A 68 -16.40 0.17 -4.83
C CYS A 68 -16.47 0.68 -3.39
N SER A 69 -16.93 1.93 -3.22
CA SER A 69 -17.14 2.50 -1.89
C SER A 69 -18.19 1.72 -1.10
N ALA A 70 -19.32 1.35 -1.72
CA ALA A 70 -20.33 0.53 -1.06
C ALA A 70 -19.79 -0.85 -0.68
N VAL A 71 -19.09 -1.52 -1.60
CA VAL A 71 -18.52 -2.86 -1.38
C VAL A 71 -17.51 -2.88 -0.24
N LEU A 72 -16.74 -1.81 -0.03
CA LEU A 72 -15.73 -1.73 1.03
C LEU A 72 -16.27 -1.13 2.34
N LEU A 73 -17.10 -0.07 2.26
CA LEU A 73 -17.62 0.61 3.45
C LEU A 73 -18.73 -0.18 4.13
N ILE A 74 -19.62 -0.87 3.40
CA ILE A 74 -20.72 -1.62 4.03
C ILE A 74 -20.17 -2.71 4.96
N PRO A 75 -19.22 -3.57 4.54
CA PRO A 75 -18.56 -4.51 5.46
C PRO A 75 -17.80 -3.80 6.57
N GLY A 76 -17.14 -2.67 6.30
CA GLY A 76 -16.44 -1.89 7.32
C GLY A 76 -17.37 -1.40 8.44
N PHE A 77 -18.54 -0.86 8.09
CA PHE A 77 -19.59 -0.51 9.07
C PHE A 77 -20.17 -1.74 9.76
N GLY A 78 -20.26 -2.88 9.07
CA GLY A 78 -20.66 -4.16 9.64
C GLY A 78 -19.72 -4.63 10.75
N LEU A 79 -18.41 -4.64 10.47
CA LEU A 79 -17.35 -4.98 11.42
C LEU A 79 -17.34 -4.02 12.63
N TYR A 80 -17.47 -2.71 12.39
CA TYR A 80 -17.61 -1.72 13.47
C TYR A 80 -18.81 -2.01 14.36
N ARG A 81 -19.98 -2.33 13.78
CA ARG A 81 -21.18 -2.66 14.56
C ARG A 81 -21.01 -3.97 15.33
N ALA A 82 -20.34 -4.96 14.76
CA ALA A 82 -20.02 -6.20 15.44
C ALA A 82 -19.12 -5.96 16.65
N ALA A 83 -18.04 -5.19 16.49
CA ALA A 83 -17.13 -4.84 17.58
C ALA A 83 -17.84 -4.04 18.67
N LYS A 84 -18.68 -3.06 18.29
CA LYS A 84 -19.46 -2.28 19.26
C LYS A 84 -20.45 -3.14 20.06
N LYS A 85 -21.12 -4.09 19.41
CA LYS A 85 -22.03 -5.04 20.08
C LYS A 85 -21.26 -6.00 20.98
N GLY A 86 -20.11 -6.50 20.51
CA GLY A 86 -19.20 -7.31 21.31
C GLY A 86 -18.81 -6.58 22.59
N TYR A 87 -18.42 -5.31 22.48
CA TYR A 87 -17.97 -4.52 23.61
C TYR A 87 -19.07 -4.28 24.64
N ALA A 88 -20.31 -4.07 24.19
CA ALA A 88 -21.45 -3.90 25.08
C ALA A 88 -21.83 -5.19 25.84
N ALA A 89 -21.49 -6.35 25.29
CA ALA A 89 -21.74 -7.67 25.87
C ALA A 89 -20.51 -8.26 26.57
N TRP A 90 -19.38 -7.55 26.56
CA TRP A 90 -18.11 -8.04 27.07
C TRP A 90 -18.05 -7.92 28.59
N ASP A 91 -17.68 -9.01 29.25
CA ASP A 91 -17.55 -9.15 30.70
C ASP A 91 -16.22 -8.61 31.26
N GLN A 92 -15.35 -8.08 30.39
CA GLN A 92 -14.01 -7.55 30.72
C GLN A 92 -12.99 -8.59 31.21
N GLU A 93 -13.36 -9.87 31.26
CA GLU A 93 -12.46 -10.95 31.67
C GLU A 93 -11.97 -11.80 30.49
N SER A 94 -12.72 -11.81 29.37
CA SER A 94 -12.35 -12.60 28.19
C SER A 94 -11.37 -11.87 27.26
N ASP A 95 -10.10 -12.30 27.28
CA ASP A 95 -9.06 -11.84 26.33
C ASP A 95 -9.39 -12.20 24.87
N ASP A 96 -9.97 -13.39 24.64
CA ASP A 96 -10.38 -13.83 23.29
C ASP A 96 -11.46 -12.92 22.68
N ALA A 97 -12.42 -12.49 23.50
CA ALA A 97 -13.45 -11.56 23.05
C ALA A 97 -12.84 -10.19 22.73
N TYR A 98 -11.90 -9.73 23.56
CA TYR A 98 -11.15 -8.50 23.32
C TYR A 98 -10.39 -8.53 21.99
N GLN A 99 -9.59 -9.58 21.75
CA GLN A 99 -8.82 -9.73 20.51
C GLN A 99 -9.72 -9.74 19.26
N ARG A 100 -10.86 -10.45 19.32
CA ARG A 100 -11.81 -10.48 18.19
C ARG A 100 -12.37 -9.09 17.86
N MET A 101 -12.65 -8.28 18.86
CA MET A 101 -13.14 -6.91 18.66
C MET A 101 -12.04 -6.03 18.08
N GLU A 102 -10.81 -6.16 18.57
CA GLU A 102 -9.65 -5.43 18.04
C GLU A 102 -9.37 -5.80 16.57
N ASP A 103 -9.44 -7.10 16.24
CA ASP A 103 -9.29 -7.58 14.86
C ASP A 103 -10.38 -6.99 13.95
N GLN A 104 -11.64 -6.99 14.38
CA GLN A 104 -12.75 -6.40 13.62
C GLN A 104 -12.54 -4.91 13.34
N LEU A 105 -12.07 -4.15 14.34
CA LEU A 105 -11.76 -2.73 14.17
C LEU A 105 -10.56 -2.53 13.23
N SER A 106 -9.52 -3.37 13.34
CA SER A 106 -8.35 -3.35 12.46
C SER A 106 -8.70 -3.66 11.01
N TYR A 107 -9.55 -4.66 10.75
CA TYR A 107 -10.09 -4.94 9.42
C TYR A 107 -10.95 -3.78 8.88
N ALA A 108 -11.72 -3.10 9.74
CA ALA A 108 -12.47 -1.92 9.32
C ALA A 108 -11.56 -0.74 8.91
N LEU A 109 -10.42 -0.55 9.58
CA LEU A 109 -9.39 0.42 9.17
C LEU A 109 -8.72 0.02 7.86
N LEU A 110 -8.44 -1.27 7.67
CA LEU A 110 -7.90 -1.80 6.41
C LEU A 110 -8.85 -1.49 5.23
N LEU A 111 -10.13 -1.82 5.38
CA LEU A 111 -11.15 -1.51 4.37
C LEU A 111 -11.24 -0.01 4.08
N SER A 112 -11.18 0.82 5.12
CA SER A 112 -11.16 2.29 4.96
C SER A 112 -9.94 2.76 4.17
N SER A 113 -8.77 2.13 4.37
CA SER A 113 -7.54 2.44 3.64
C SER A 113 -7.65 2.04 2.16
N LEU A 114 -8.28 0.89 1.88
CA LEU A 114 -8.57 0.45 0.51
C LEU A 114 -9.54 1.40 -0.20
N VAL A 115 -10.56 1.93 0.50
CA VAL A 115 -11.50 2.93 -0.07
C VAL A 115 -10.75 4.15 -0.58
N VAL A 116 -9.78 4.68 0.18
CA VAL A 116 -8.98 5.84 -0.28
C VAL A 116 -8.25 5.51 -1.57
N LEU A 117 -7.53 4.38 -1.61
CA LEU A 117 -6.73 3.99 -2.77
C LEU A 117 -7.61 3.80 -4.02
N THR A 118 -8.73 3.10 -3.88
CA THR A 118 -9.67 2.87 -4.97
C THR A 118 -10.34 4.18 -5.44
N ASN A 119 -10.72 5.05 -4.51
CA ASN A 119 -11.32 6.34 -4.86
C ASN A 119 -10.33 7.27 -5.56
N LEU A 120 -9.06 7.32 -5.15
CA LEU A 120 -8.04 8.14 -5.82
C LEU A 120 -7.81 7.67 -7.26
N PHE A 121 -7.77 6.36 -7.47
CA PHE A 121 -7.67 5.79 -8.81
C PHE A 121 -8.86 6.16 -9.70
N PHE A 122 -10.09 5.97 -9.22
CA PHE A 122 -11.28 6.29 -10.02
C PHE A 122 -11.57 7.79 -10.12
N LEU A 123 -11.09 8.61 -9.19
CA LEU A 123 -11.08 10.05 -9.33
C LEU A 123 -10.20 10.44 -10.53
N ALA A 124 -8.99 9.88 -10.62
CA ALA A 124 -8.09 10.08 -11.76
C ALA A 124 -8.72 9.59 -13.07
N ALA A 125 -9.31 8.39 -13.08
CA ALA A 125 -9.98 7.84 -14.25
C ALA A 125 -11.18 8.70 -14.71
N GLY A 126 -11.94 9.28 -13.79
CA GLY A 126 -13.09 10.11 -14.16
C GLY A 126 -12.74 11.46 -14.76
N PHE A 127 -11.49 11.94 -14.67
CA PHE A 127 -11.06 13.08 -15.49
C PHE A 127 -10.98 12.72 -16.98
N LEU A 128 -10.82 11.44 -17.31
CA LEU A 128 -10.66 10.96 -18.68
C LEU A 128 -11.97 10.39 -19.26
N TYR A 129 -12.78 9.73 -18.42
CA TYR A 129 -13.86 8.86 -18.88
C TYR A 129 -15.26 9.22 -18.34
N ALA A 130 -15.42 10.24 -17.50
CA ALA A 130 -16.70 10.56 -16.87
C ALA A 130 -16.94 12.07 -16.71
N ASP A 131 -18.18 12.41 -16.34
CA ASP A 131 -18.51 13.78 -15.93
C ASP A 131 -17.77 14.14 -14.64
N ILE A 132 -16.93 15.18 -14.72
CA ILE A 132 -16.02 15.58 -13.65
C ILE A 132 -16.74 16.00 -12.38
N LEU A 133 -17.89 16.69 -12.50
CA LEU A 133 -18.67 17.20 -11.38
C LEU A 133 -19.31 16.06 -10.61
N THR A 134 -19.97 15.15 -11.33
CA THR A 134 -20.60 13.95 -10.75
C THR A 134 -19.57 13.05 -10.10
N ASN A 135 -18.43 12.82 -10.76
CA ASN A 135 -17.35 11.98 -10.21
C ASN A 135 -16.73 12.61 -8.96
N ALA A 136 -16.47 13.92 -8.97
CA ALA A 136 -15.96 14.65 -7.81
C ALA A 136 -16.95 14.63 -6.63
N LEU A 137 -18.24 14.77 -6.90
CA LEU A 137 -19.28 14.71 -5.86
C LEU A 137 -19.35 13.31 -5.22
N CYS A 138 -19.34 12.25 -6.03
CA CYS A 138 -19.27 10.86 -5.55
C CYS A 138 -18.01 10.61 -4.72
N PHE A 139 -16.86 11.12 -5.16
CA PHE A 139 -15.60 11.04 -4.44
C PHE A 139 -15.69 11.71 -3.06
N LEU A 140 -16.18 12.95 -2.99
CA LEU A 140 -16.34 13.69 -1.75
C LEU A 140 -17.33 13.02 -0.79
N ALA A 141 -18.45 12.52 -1.30
CA ALA A 141 -19.43 11.79 -0.51
C ALA A 141 -18.82 10.51 0.10
N SER A 142 -18.07 9.74 -0.71
CA SER A 142 -17.38 8.54 -0.24
C SER A 142 -16.30 8.85 0.79
N MET A 143 -15.50 9.90 0.58
CA MET A 143 -14.51 10.37 1.54
C MET A 143 -15.16 10.77 2.87
N GLY A 144 -16.30 11.46 2.83
CA GLY A 144 -17.06 11.79 4.04
C GLY A 144 -17.53 10.55 4.81
N LEU A 145 -18.10 9.57 4.11
CA LEU A 145 -18.54 8.30 4.73
C LEU A 145 -17.37 7.50 5.32
N MET A 146 -16.25 7.45 4.60
CA MET A 146 -15.02 6.82 5.06
C MET A 146 -14.46 7.51 6.30
N MET A 147 -14.42 8.85 6.34
CA MET A 147 -13.98 9.61 7.51
C MET A 147 -14.87 9.31 8.72
N VAL A 148 -16.19 9.23 8.52
CA VAL A 148 -17.13 8.86 9.60
C VAL A 148 -16.88 7.44 10.09
N LEU A 149 -16.56 6.49 9.21
CA LEU A 149 -16.20 5.13 9.60
C LEU A 149 -14.90 5.10 10.41
N GLN A 150 -13.83 5.74 9.91
CA GLN A 150 -12.54 5.82 10.60
C GLN A 150 -12.68 6.47 11.97
N GLN A 151 -13.43 7.58 12.07
CA GLN A 151 -13.72 8.23 13.35
C GLN A 151 -14.40 7.27 14.32
N LYS A 152 -15.48 6.60 13.89
CA LYS A 152 -16.21 5.65 14.73
C LYS A 152 -15.36 4.49 15.20
N VAL A 153 -14.50 3.98 14.33
CA VAL A 153 -13.56 2.90 14.65
C VAL A 153 -12.55 3.37 15.69
N VAL A 154 -11.91 4.52 15.48
CA VAL A 154 -10.93 5.08 16.43
C VAL A 154 -11.57 5.43 17.77
N ASP A 155 -12.76 6.02 17.78
CA ASP A 155 -13.49 6.30 19.01
C ASP A 155 -13.87 5.03 19.76
N GLN A 156 -14.20 3.95 19.05
CA GLN A 156 -14.47 2.65 19.67
C GLN A 156 -13.19 2.00 20.22
N THR A 157 -12.09 2.04 19.48
CA THR A 157 -10.78 1.57 19.96
C THR A 157 -10.38 2.32 21.23
N ARG A 158 -10.57 3.65 21.30
CA ARG A 158 -10.29 4.44 22.52
C ARG A 158 -11.18 4.10 23.71
N ARG A 159 -12.39 3.59 23.48
CA ARG A 159 -13.27 3.12 24.57
C ARG A 159 -12.82 1.78 25.11
N MET A 160 -12.32 0.90 24.23
CA MET A 160 -11.70 -0.36 24.63
C MET A 160 -10.38 -0.11 25.37
N ASN A 161 -9.61 0.86 24.89
CA ASN A 161 -8.23 1.14 25.27
C ASN A 161 -8.08 2.62 25.70
N PRO A 162 -8.43 2.95 26.96
CA PRO A 162 -8.45 4.33 27.45
C PRO A 162 -7.07 5.01 27.48
N GLU A 163 -5.98 4.24 27.42
CA GLU A 163 -4.60 4.72 27.32
C GLU A 163 -4.29 5.37 25.96
N LYS A 164 -5.04 5.02 24.90
CA LYS A 164 -4.82 5.53 23.54
C LYS A 164 -5.24 6.99 23.40
N LYS A 165 -4.35 7.81 22.82
CA LYS A 165 -4.54 9.25 22.66
C LYS A 165 -4.50 9.67 21.19
N GLY A 166 -5.33 10.63 20.83
CA GLY A 166 -5.41 11.20 19.48
C GLY A 166 -6.83 11.30 18.99
N SER A 167 -7.11 12.35 18.22
CA SER A 167 -8.34 12.49 17.44
C SER A 167 -8.00 12.29 15.98
N VAL A 168 -8.87 11.61 15.22
CA VAL A 168 -8.66 11.38 13.77
C VAL A 168 -8.49 12.68 12.99
N TYR A 169 -9.06 13.78 13.50
CA TYR A 169 -8.95 15.11 12.89
C TYR A 169 -7.64 15.85 13.22
N ASP A 170 -6.78 15.29 14.06
CA ASP A 170 -5.50 15.91 14.42
C ASP A 170 -4.44 15.62 13.34
N MET A 171 -3.78 16.68 12.84
CA MET A 171 -2.69 16.54 11.88
C MET A 171 -1.52 15.70 12.41
N ASN A 172 -1.37 15.62 13.74
CA ASN A 172 -0.36 14.80 14.41
C ASN A 172 -0.92 13.50 14.98
N PHE A 173 -2.10 13.06 14.51
CA PHE A 173 -2.76 11.86 15.02
C PHE A 173 -1.83 10.64 15.04
N GLN A 174 -1.16 10.32 13.93
CA GLN A 174 -0.28 9.15 13.86
C GLN A 174 0.85 9.18 14.90
N LYS A 175 1.44 10.37 15.13
CA LYS A 175 2.50 10.54 16.12
C LYS A 175 1.95 10.36 17.55
N LYS A 176 0.85 11.04 17.88
CA LYS A 176 0.21 10.94 19.20
C LYS A 176 -0.30 9.53 19.49
N TRP A 177 -0.83 8.86 18.46
CA TRP A 177 -1.28 7.48 18.53
C TRP A 177 -0.13 6.54 18.85
N LEU A 178 0.97 6.63 18.09
CA LEU A 178 2.17 5.81 18.32
C LEU A 178 2.78 6.06 19.70
N GLU A 179 2.87 7.31 20.15
CA GLU A 179 3.37 7.68 21.49
C GLU A 179 2.47 7.17 22.63
N SER A 180 1.20 6.85 22.35
CA SER A 180 0.29 6.27 23.34
C SER A 180 0.29 4.74 23.37
N CYS A 181 0.92 4.09 22.39
CA CYS A 181 1.08 2.65 22.37
C CYS A 181 2.15 2.19 23.37
N ASP A 182 1.99 0.99 23.90
CA ASP A 182 3.00 0.36 24.74
C ASP A 182 4.22 -0.12 23.93
N GLU A 183 5.25 -0.64 24.61
CA GLU A 183 6.48 -1.10 23.95
C GLU A 183 6.25 -2.30 23.00
N LEU A 184 5.31 -3.19 23.34
CA LEU A 184 5.02 -4.39 22.54
C LEU A 184 4.31 -4.01 21.24
N GLU A 185 3.32 -3.13 21.30
CA GLU A 185 2.59 -2.58 20.17
C GLU A 185 3.50 -1.74 19.27
N GLN A 186 4.36 -0.90 19.85
CA GLN A 186 5.36 -0.14 19.08
C GLN A 186 6.32 -1.08 18.35
N ALA A 187 6.78 -2.15 19.00
CA ALA A 187 7.61 -3.16 18.36
C ALA A 187 6.88 -3.90 17.24
N GLN A 188 5.59 -4.24 17.43
CA GLN A 188 4.75 -4.83 16.41
C GLN A 188 4.58 -3.90 15.19
N ILE A 189 4.27 -2.61 15.41
CA ILE A 189 4.17 -1.60 14.36
C ILE A 189 5.52 -1.46 13.63
N GLY A 190 6.63 -1.49 14.35
CA GLY A 190 7.98 -1.48 13.76
C GLY A 190 8.25 -2.68 12.84
N GLN A 191 7.94 -3.90 13.30
CA GLN A 191 8.09 -5.11 12.48
C GLN A 191 7.17 -5.11 11.26
N ALA A 192 5.91 -4.69 11.44
CA ALA A 192 4.95 -4.56 10.35
C ALA A 192 5.43 -3.53 9.31
N SER A 193 5.92 -2.37 9.76
CA SER A 193 6.48 -1.32 8.91
C SER A 193 7.69 -1.81 8.10
N PHE A 194 8.59 -2.60 8.72
CA PHE A 194 9.72 -3.19 8.00
C PHE A 194 9.28 -4.22 6.95
N ARG A 195 8.29 -5.08 7.27
CA ARG A 195 7.72 -6.02 6.30
C ARG A 195 7.04 -5.28 5.14
N ALA A 196 6.29 -4.22 5.44
CA ALA A 196 5.67 -3.36 4.44
C ALA A 196 6.73 -2.66 3.56
N PHE A 197 7.82 -2.15 4.14
CA PHE A 197 8.94 -1.59 3.38
C PHE A 197 9.55 -2.61 2.41
N LYS A 198 9.83 -3.85 2.86
CA LYS A 198 10.36 -4.90 1.98
C LYS A 198 9.39 -5.27 0.86
N ALA A 199 8.10 -5.39 1.17
CA ALA A 199 7.07 -5.67 0.18
C ALA A 199 6.96 -4.53 -0.85
N ALA A 200 6.89 -3.28 -0.39
CA ALA A 200 6.84 -2.10 -1.25
C ALA A 200 8.11 -1.94 -2.09
N ASN A 201 9.29 -2.26 -1.55
CA ASN A 201 10.54 -2.26 -2.28
C ASN A 201 10.54 -3.29 -3.42
N GLY A 202 10.08 -4.51 -3.16
CA GLY A 202 9.90 -5.54 -4.19
C GLY A 202 8.85 -5.14 -5.23
N ALA A 203 7.74 -4.56 -4.81
CA ALA A 203 6.68 -4.08 -5.69
C ALA A 203 7.16 -2.92 -6.58
N CYS A 204 7.93 -1.97 -6.06
CA CYS A 204 8.51 -0.88 -6.85
C CYS A 204 9.50 -1.41 -7.90
N ALA A 205 10.34 -2.39 -7.53
CA ALA A 205 11.26 -3.02 -8.47
C ALA A 205 10.51 -3.76 -9.59
N ALA A 206 9.47 -4.52 -9.24
CA ALA A 206 8.62 -5.21 -10.21
C ALA A 206 7.86 -4.23 -11.11
N LEU A 207 7.27 -3.17 -10.53
CA LEU A 207 6.56 -2.13 -11.27
C LEU A 207 7.49 -1.42 -12.25
N TRP A 208 8.69 -1.04 -11.81
CA TRP A 208 9.71 -0.44 -12.68
C TRP A 208 10.06 -1.35 -13.85
N LEU A 209 10.28 -2.65 -13.59
CA LEU A 209 10.58 -3.63 -14.62
C LEU A 209 9.44 -3.74 -15.64
N VAL A 210 8.20 -3.86 -15.16
CA VAL A 210 7.01 -3.96 -16.03
C VAL A 210 6.85 -2.70 -16.89
N LEU A 211 6.96 -1.51 -16.29
CA LEU A 211 6.85 -0.24 -17.03
C LEU A 211 7.96 -0.08 -18.07
N MET A 212 9.18 -0.49 -17.73
CA MET A 212 10.31 -0.50 -18.66
C MET A 212 10.04 -1.43 -19.85
N LEU A 213 9.62 -2.68 -19.61
CA LEU A 213 9.30 -3.62 -20.68
C LEU A 213 8.13 -3.14 -21.54
N LEU A 214 7.10 -2.56 -20.91
CA LEU A 214 5.95 -2.02 -21.60
C LEU A 214 6.32 -0.82 -22.49
N SER A 215 7.27 0.02 -22.05
CA SER A 215 7.79 1.15 -22.85
C SER A 215 8.55 0.72 -24.11
N LEU A 216 8.97 -0.56 -24.19
CA LEU A 216 9.59 -1.10 -25.41
C LEU A 216 8.54 -1.48 -26.47
N VAL A 217 7.31 -1.79 -26.03
CA VAL A 217 6.23 -2.28 -26.91
C VAL A 217 5.14 -1.25 -27.14
N ALA A 218 5.00 -0.28 -26.24
CA ALA A 218 3.94 0.72 -26.24
C ALA A 218 4.53 2.12 -26.05
N ASP A 219 3.95 3.11 -26.74
CA ASP A 219 4.36 4.52 -26.71
C ASP A 219 3.93 5.27 -25.43
N ILE A 220 4.21 4.68 -24.26
CA ILE A 220 3.83 5.23 -22.95
C ILE A 220 4.84 6.31 -22.49
N GLY A 221 5.99 6.40 -23.16
CA GLY A 221 7.05 7.37 -22.85
C GLY A 221 7.80 7.09 -21.54
N LEU A 222 8.72 7.99 -21.18
CA LEU A 222 9.61 7.83 -20.03
C LEU A 222 8.97 8.27 -18.69
N LEU A 223 7.89 9.06 -18.73
CA LEU A 223 7.29 9.69 -17.54
C LEU A 223 6.83 8.68 -16.49
N PRO A 224 6.13 7.56 -16.82
CA PRO A 224 5.73 6.57 -15.81
C PRO A 224 6.93 5.91 -15.12
N ILE A 225 8.01 5.66 -15.86
CA ILE A 225 9.25 5.08 -15.33
C ILE A 225 9.90 6.07 -14.35
N LEU A 226 9.96 7.35 -14.70
CA LEU A 226 10.48 8.40 -13.83
C LEU A 226 9.69 8.49 -12.52
N VAL A 227 8.36 8.51 -12.58
CA VAL A 227 7.49 8.55 -11.40
C VAL A 227 7.72 7.33 -10.51
N ALA A 228 7.82 6.12 -11.10
CA ALA A 228 8.08 4.90 -10.35
C ALA A 228 9.43 4.95 -9.61
N VAL A 229 10.50 5.41 -10.29
CA VAL A 229 11.84 5.57 -9.66
C VAL A 229 11.82 6.64 -8.57
N LEU A 230 11.09 7.74 -8.75
CA LEU A 230 10.98 8.79 -7.73
C LEU A 230 10.30 8.26 -6.46
N VAL A 231 9.16 7.58 -6.59
CA VAL A 231 8.47 6.96 -5.45
C VAL A 231 9.37 5.95 -4.76
N TRP A 232 10.05 5.11 -5.55
CA TRP A 232 10.96 4.11 -5.00
C TRP A 232 12.17 4.75 -4.29
N GLY A 233 12.72 5.81 -4.84
CA GLY A 233 13.81 6.59 -4.26
C GLY A 233 13.40 7.25 -2.94
N VAL A 234 12.21 7.86 -2.88
CA VAL A 234 11.67 8.43 -1.63
C VAL A 234 11.54 7.35 -0.55
N LEU A 235 11.02 6.18 -0.91
CA LEU A 235 10.90 5.05 0.02
C LEU A 235 12.28 4.61 0.56
N GLN A 236 13.27 4.45 -0.31
CA GLN A 236 14.62 4.03 0.06
C GLN A 236 15.35 5.07 0.92
N VAL A 237 15.33 6.34 0.50
CA VAL A 237 16.02 7.43 1.19
C VAL A 237 15.39 7.71 2.55
N SER A 238 14.06 7.73 2.64
CA SER A 238 13.37 7.99 3.91
C SER A 238 13.63 6.90 4.95
N TYR A 239 13.59 5.63 4.54
CA TYR A 239 13.90 4.50 5.42
C TYR A 239 15.35 4.53 5.89
N THR A 240 16.31 4.66 4.97
CA THR A 240 17.74 4.67 5.29
C THR A 240 18.15 5.85 6.17
N LEU A 241 17.68 7.07 5.86
CA LEU A 241 17.90 8.24 6.72
C LEU A 241 17.23 8.08 8.09
N GLY A 242 16.05 7.45 8.15
CA GLY A 242 15.37 7.10 9.38
C GLY A 242 16.22 6.19 10.27
N CYS A 243 16.76 5.10 9.70
CA CYS A 243 17.65 4.18 10.41
C CYS A 243 18.92 4.87 10.92
N ILE A 244 19.57 5.71 10.10
CA ILE A 244 20.77 6.46 10.50
C ILE A 244 20.45 7.37 11.70
N ARG A 245 19.35 8.13 11.64
CA ARG A 245 18.95 9.03 12.74
C ARG A 245 18.67 8.28 14.04
N LEU A 246 17.98 7.14 13.96
CA LEU A 246 17.68 6.32 15.14
C LEU A 246 18.94 5.69 15.74
N SER A 247 19.86 5.21 14.89
CA SER A 247 21.15 4.67 15.34
C SER A 247 21.97 5.69 16.14
N HIS A 248 21.96 6.96 15.73
CA HIS A 248 22.67 8.03 16.45
C HIS A 248 22.00 8.43 17.77
N ARG A 249 20.68 8.19 17.92
CA ARG A 249 19.99 8.44 19.19
C ARG A 249 20.22 7.32 20.20
N GLY A 250 20.31 6.07 19.74
CA GLY A 250 20.63 4.94 20.62
C GLY A 250 22.10 4.84 21.05
N SER A 251 22.99 5.63 20.43
CA SER A 251 24.41 5.73 20.80
C SER A 251 24.74 6.88 21.75
N ARG A 252 23.73 7.60 22.26
CA ARG A 252 23.83 8.64 23.29
C ARG A 252 23.16 8.15 24.55
#